data_AF-A0A6A4YYB6-F1
#
_entry.id   AF-A0A6A4YYB6-F1
#
_cell.length_a   1.000
_cell.length_b   1.000
_cell.length_c   1.000
_cell.angle_alpha   90.00
_cell.angle_beta   90.00
_cell.angle_gamma   90.00
#
_symmetry.space_group_name_H-M   'P 1'
#
loop_
_entity.id
_entity.type
_entity.pdbx_description
1 polymer ?
#
loop_
_entity_poly.entity_id
_entity_poly.type
_entity_poly.pdbx_seq_one_letter_code
_entity_poly.pdbx_strand_id
1 'polypeptide(L)'
;NKHQLAFEAAVQAQAARQNMTRDDADVEVDKMTVVMHEKCMPGSVHDFTPEFKTMWHVDEAEPSFALLQGIQTGENPIRIDGWEALLAKYFGCEV
;
A
#
# COMPACT_ATOMS: atom_id res chain seq x y z
N ASN A 1 3.69 -15.30 -3.76
CA ASN A 1 2.35 -15.69 -3.25
C ASN A 1 1.36 -15.57 -4.41
N LYS A 2 0.56 -16.61 -4.72
CA LYS A 2 -0.37 -16.58 -5.88
C LYS A 2 -1.50 -15.54 -5.73
N HIS A 3 -1.92 -15.25 -4.50
CA HIS A 3 -2.94 -14.22 -4.22
C HIS A 3 -2.43 -12.82 -4.54
N GLN A 4 -1.17 -12.53 -4.17
CA GLN A 4 -0.51 -11.26 -4.46
C GLN A 4 -0.44 -10.99 -5.98
N LEU A 5 0.01 -11.96 -6.76
CA LEU A 5 0.11 -11.80 -8.23
C LEU A 5 -1.26 -11.59 -8.90
N ALA A 6 -2.30 -12.28 -8.42
CA ALA A 6 -3.65 -12.13 -8.95
C ALA A 6 -4.28 -10.77 -8.56
N PHE A 7 -3.96 -10.30 -7.36
CA PHE A 7 -4.33 -8.98 -6.87
C PHE A 7 -3.68 -7.87 -7.71
N GLU A 8 -2.35 -7.93 -7.90
CA GLU A 8 -1.60 -6.98 -8.73
C GLU A 8 -2.17 -6.90 -10.16
N ALA A 9 -2.43 -8.05 -10.77
CA ALA A 9 -3.04 -8.10 -12.10
C ALA A 9 -4.44 -7.46 -12.14
N ALA A 10 -5.23 -7.59 -11.06
CA ALA A 10 -6.55 -6.97 -10.97
C ALA A 10 -6.47 -5.45 -10.79
N VAL A 11 -5.53 -4.97 -9.98
CA VAL A 11 -5.24 -3.54 -9.81
C VAL A 11 -4.79 -2.94 -11.13
N GLN A 12 -3.84 -3.58 -11.82
CA GLN A 12 -3.37 -3.17 -13.15
C GLN A 12 -4.50 -3.10 -14.17
N ALA A 13 -5.38 -4.11 -14.21
CA ALA A 13 -6.54 -4.11 -15.09
C ALA A 13 -7.53 -2.99 -14.78
N GLN A 14 -7.71 -2.65 -13.49
CA GLN A 14 -8.60 -1.57 -13.06
C GLN A 14 -7.99 -0.20 -13.38
N ALA A 15 -6.70 -0.01 -13.09
CA ALA A 15 -5.95 1.19 -13.43
C ALA A 15 -6.00 1.49 -14.94
N ALA A 16 -5.87 0.45 -15.78
CA ALA A 16 -6.00 0.58 -17.23
C ALA A 16 -7.40 1.08 -17.66
N ARG A 17 -8.48 0.65 -16.99
CA ARG A 17 -9.84 1.17 -17.24
C ARG A 17 -9.99 2.64 -16.85
N GLN A 18 -9.18 3.09 -15.90
CA GLN A 18 -9.10 4.47 -15.43
C GLN A 18 -8.09 5.33 -16.22
N ASN A 19 -7.53 4.80 -17.33
CA ASN A 19 -6.49 5.46 -18.15
C ASN A 19 -5.20 5.79 -17.39
N MET A 20 -4.88 5.03 -16.33
CA MET A 20 -3.62 5.15 -15.60
C MET A 20 -2.50 4.41 -16.32
N THR A 21 -1.26 4.85 -16.12
CA THR A 21 -0.08 4.12 -16.61
C THR A 21 0.18 2.87 -15.78
N ARG A 22 1.05 1.98 -16.28
CA ARG A 22 1.50 0.83 -15.50
C ARG A 22 2.25 1.25 -14.23
N ASP A 23 3.08 2.28 -14.33
CA ASP A 23 3.86 2.81 -13.22
C ASP A 23 2.93 3.42 -12.15
N ASP A 24 1.88 4.14 -12.58
CA ASP A 24 0.84 4.61 -11.67
C ASP A 24 0.17 3.44 -10.95
N ALA A 25 -0.16 2.37 -11.66
CA ALA A 25 -0.81 1.21 -11.08
C ALA A 25 0.08 0.46 -10.09
N ASP A 26 1.39 0.38 -10.34
CA ASP A 26 2.35 -0.21 -9.40
C ASP A 26 2.42 0.60 -8.09
N VAL A 27 2.39 1.94 -8.18
CA VAL A 27 2.27 2.80 -6.99
C VAL A 27 0.97 2.54 -6.22
N GLU A 28 -0.15 2.31 -6.91
CA GLU A 28 -1.41 2.00 -6.22
C GLU A 28 -1.41 0.60 -5.59
N VAL A 29 -0.73 -0.38 -6.20
CA VAL A 29 -0.49 -1.69 -5.58
C VAL A 29 0.24 -1.53 -4.24
N ASP A 30 1.29 -0.71 -4.19
CA ASP A 30 2.07 -0.49 -2.97
C ASP A 30 1.20 0.13 -1.87
N LYS A 31 0.41 1.16 -2.21
CA LYS A 31 -0.53 1.80 -1.27
C LYS A 31 -1.54 0.80 -0.69
N MET A 32 -2.19 0.04 -1.57
CA MET A 32 -3.19 -0.95 -1.16
C MET A 32 -2.55 -2.07 -0.32
N THR A 33 -1.32 -2.46 -0.64
CA THR A 33 -0.55 -3.46 0.11
C THR A 33 -0.22 -2.96 1.51
N VAL A 34 0.21 -1.71 1.66
CA VAL A 34 0.50 -1.10 2.97
C VAL A 34 -0.77 -1.01 3.83
N VAL A 35 -1.90 -0.59 3.25
CA VAL A 35 -3.18 -0.55 3.97
C VAL A 35 -3.63 -1.95 4.40
N MET A 36 -3.48 -2.96 3.53
CA MET A 36 -3.79 -4.35 3.88
C MET A 36 -2.93 -4.85 5.05
N HIS A 37 -1.64 -4.55 5.07
CA HIS A 37 -0.77 -4.93 6.19
C HIS A 37 -1.19 -4.23 7.49
N GLU A 38 -1.48 -2.93 7.45
CA GLU A 38 -1.89 -2.16 8.61
C GLU A 38 -3.24 -2.61 9.20
N LYS A 39 -4.20 -2.96 8.34
CA LYS A 39 -5.58 -3.24 8.78
C LYS A 39 -5.87 -4.71 9.03
N CYS A 40 -5.17 -5.61 8.33
CA CYS A 40 -5.61 -7.01 8.23
C CYS A 40 -4.52 -8.02 8.59
N MET A 41 -3.27 -7.61 8.77
CA MET A 41 -2.20 -8.47 9.25
C MET A 41 -1.88 -8.19 10.72
N PRO A 42 -1.38 -9.18 11.48
CA PRO A 42 -0.89 -8.93 12.83
C PRO A 42 0.31 -7.99 12.81
N GLY A 43 0.26 -6.93 13.60
CA GLY A 43 1.28 -5.89 13.65
C GLY A 43 0.72 -4.54 13.19
N SER A 44 1.58 -3.54 13.10
CA SER A 44 1.26 -2.24 12.53
C SER A 44 2.51 -1.70 11.84
N VAL A 45 2.29 -0.87 10.82
CA VAL A 45 3.38 -0.23 10.09
C VAL A 45 3.95 0.89 10.96
N HIS A 46 5.22 0.76 11.33
CA HIS A 46 5.91 1.71 12.18
C HIS A 46 7.22 2.13 11.53
N ASP A 47 7.57 3.39 11.77
CA ASP A 47 8.90 3.88 11.44
C ASP A 47 9.96 3.24 12.36
N PHE A 48 11.21 3.30 11.94
CA PHE A 48 12.33 2.88 12.78
C PHE A 48 12.51 3.81 13.97
N THR A 49 12.89 3.24 15.11
CA THR A 49 13.23 4.00 16.32
C THR A 49 14.37 4.99 16.04
N PRO A 50 14.41 6.17 16.69
CA PRO A 50 15.50 7.13 16.52
C PRO A 50 16.90 6.55 16.75
N GLU A 51 17.04 5.63 17.70
CA GLU A 51 18.32 4.97 18.01
C GLU A 51 18.79 4.10 16.85
N PHE A 52 17.88 3.32 16.25
CA PHE A 52 18.18 2.53 15.05
C PHE A 52 18.58 3.43 13.88
N LYS A 53 17.82 4.50 13.63
CA LYS A 53 18.11 5.47 12.57
C LYS A 53 19.49 6.09 12.73
N THR A 54 19.82 6.50 13.96
CA THR A 54 21.14 7.05 14.31
C THR A 54 22.26 6.02 14.08
N MET A 55 22.05 4.78 14.53
CA MET A 55 23.05 3.71 14.44
C MET A 55 23.36 3.29 13.00
N TRP A 56 22.35 3.33 12.12
CA TRP A 56 22.47 2.90 10.72
C TRP A 56 22.53 4.05 9.72
N HIS A 57 22.60 5.30 10.19
CA HIS A 57 22.62 6.50 9.37
C HIS A 57 21.43 6.57 8.39
N VAL A 58 20.24 6.29 8.89
CA VAL A 58 18.97 6.41 8.15
C VAL A 58 18.31 7.72 8.54
N ASP A 59 18.28 8.68 7.61
CA ASP A 59 17.72 10.02 7.87
C ASP A 59 16.23 10.13 7.50
N GLU A 60 15.73 9.21 6.68
CA GLU A 60 14.36 9.23 6.17
C GLU A 60 13.42 8.33 7.00
N ALA A 61 12.11 8.53 6.82
CA ALA A 61 11.11 7.60 7.35
C ALA A 61 11.14 6.29 6.55
N GLU A 62 10.79 5.17 7.19
CA GLU A 62 10.58 3.92 6.48
C GLU A 62 9.51 4.14 5.37
N PRO A 63 9.76 3.71 4.11
CA PRO A 63 8.89 4.05 2.98
C PRO A 63 7.43 3.64 3.16
N SER A 64 7.16 2.45 3.73
CA SER A 64 5.81 1.97 3.98
C SER A 64 5.10 2.81 5.03
N PHE A 65 5.81 3.25 6.06
CA PHE A 65 5.31 4.18 7.07
C PHE A 65 4.98 5.55 6.46
N ALA A 66 5.88 6.12 5.66
CA ALA A 66 5.64 7.39 4.97
C ALA A 66 4.43 7.30 4.03
N LEU A 67 4.31 6.19 3.30
CA LEU A 67 3.18 5.92 2.41
C LEU A 67 1.86 5.82 3.18
N LEU A 68 1.84 5.09 4.30
CA LEU A 68 0.66 4.97 5.15
C LEU A 68 0.23 6.32 5.72
N GLN A 69 1.18 7.14 6.19
CA GLN A 69 0.89 8.48 6.68
C GLN A 69 0.26 9.35 5.59
N GLY A 70 0.83 9.35 4.38
CA GLY A 70 0.27 10.09 3.24
C GLY A 70 -1.14 9.66 2.85
N ILE A 71 -1.46 8.37 2.98
CA ILE A 71 -2.83 7.86 2.76
C ILE A 71 -3.77 8.36 3.86
N GLN A 72 -3.35 8.28 5.13
CA GLN A 72 -4.16 8.67 6.30
C GLN A 72 -4.44 10.17 6.36
N THR A 73 -3.49 11.01 5.94
CA THR A 73 -3.65 12.47 5.87
C THR A 73 -4.41 12.91 4.62
N GLY A 74 -4.58 12.02 3.64
CA GLY A 74 -5.21 12.33 2.35
C GLY A 74 -4.29 13.05 1.37
N GLU A 75 -3.00 13.21 1.69
CA GLU A 75 -2.01 13.80 0.78
C GLU A 75 -1.68 12.87 -0.39
N ASN A 76 -1.77 11.55 -0.18
CA ASN A 76 -1.51 10.53 -1.18
C ASN A 76 -2.57 9.40 -1.13
N PRO A 77 -3.84 9.69 -1.48
CA PRO A 77 -4.92 8.71 -1.39
C PRO A 77 -4.75 7.57 -2.40
N ILE A 78 -5.44 6.46 -2.16
CA ILE A 78 -5.59 5.38 -3.16
C ILE A 78 -6.54 5.88 -4.25
N ARG A 79 -6.13 5.73 -5.51
CA ARG A 79 -6.84 6.25 -6.69
C ARG A 79 -7.58 5.18 -7.49
N ILE A 80 -7.40 3.90 -7.15
CA ILE A 80 -8.08 2.77 -7.79
C ILE A 80 -9.54 2.74 -7.34
N ASP A 81 -10.46 2.79 -8.30
CA ASP A 81 -11.89 2.70 -8.00
C ASP A 81 -12.23 1.31 -7.45
N GLY A 82 -12.92 1.27 -6.30
CA GLY A 82 -13.31 0.02 -5.65
C GLY A 82 -12.14 -0.78 -5.07
N TRP A 83 -11.07 -0.10 -4.66
CA TRP A 83 -9.87 -0.73 -4.10
C TRP A 83 -10.16 -1.55 -2.83
N GLU A 84 -11.12 -1.14 -1.99
CA GLU A 84 -11.54 -1.86 -0.79
C GLU A 84 -12.12 -3.23 -1.16
N ALA A 85 -12.94 -3.28 -2.22
CA ALA A 85 -13.53 -4.52 -2.71
C ALA A 85 -12.47 -5.47 -3.28
N LEU A 86 -11.38 -4.94 -3.86
CA LEU A 86 -10.25 -5.75 -4.29
C LEU A 86 -9.52 -6.37 -3.08
N LEU A 87 -9.28 -5.60 -2.02
CA LEU A 87 -8.67 -6.12 -0.79
C LEU A 87 -9.54 -7.20 -0.13
N ALA A 88 -10.85 -6.95 -0.03
CA ALA A 88 -11.80 -7.93 0.49
C ALA A 88 -11.80 -9.22 -0.35
N LYS A 89 -11.79 -9.11 -1.68
CA LYS A 89 -11.81 -10.27 -2.59
C LYS A 89 -10.55 -11.13 -2.50
N TYR A 90 -9.37 -10.52 -2.45
CA TYR A 90 -8.10 -11.26 -2.56
C TYR A 90 -7.50 -11.65 -1.21
N PHE A 91 -7.78 -10.89 -0.16
CA PHE A 91 -7.19 -11.08 1.17
C PHE A 91 -8.22 -11.29 2.28
N GLY A 92 -9.53 -11.17 2.00
CA GLY A 92 -10.55 -11.20 3.05
C GLY A 92 -10.48 -10.01 4.00
N CYS A 93 -9.87 -8.92 3.53
CA CYS A 93 -9.55 -7.73 4.31
C CYS A 93 -10.66 -6.68 4.13
N GLU A 94 -11.43 -6.44 5.19
CA GLU A 94 -12.43 -5.36 5.25
C GLU A 94 -11.79 -4.14 5.93
N VAL A 95 -11.64 -3.05 5.18
CA VAL A 95 -10.94 -1.82 5.57
C VAL A 95 -11.86 -0.64 5.79
#